data_AF-A0A533SDL6-F1
#
_entry.id   AF-A0A533SDL6-F1
#
_cell.length_a   1.000
_cell.length_b   1.000
_cell.length_c   1.000
_cell.angle_alpha   90.00
_cell.angle_beta   90.00
_cell.angle_gamma   90.00
#
_symmetry.space_group_name_H-M   'P 1'
#
loop_
_entity.id
_entity.type
_entity.pdbx_description
1 polymer ?
#
loop_
_entity_poly.entity_id
_entity_poly.type
_entity_poly.pdbx_seq_one_letter_code
_entity_poly.pdbx_strand_id
1 'polypeptide(L)'
;MENTGPTSDRLDKKHTGLPRVLGFWDIIGIVIGGVIGSGIFLSPSEIAQVVPSPVLMIGVWVVGGLFSLFGAVSFAELGAAMPEAGGIYIYLREAYGPLLSFLFGWTLFLVIDSGAIATLAVAFSYNMLPRFAY
;
A
#
# COMPACT_ATOMS: atom_id res chain seq x y z
N MET A 1 -37.76 28.44 38.95
CA MET A 1 -37.11 29.36 37.99
C MET A 1 -35.63 29.21 38.25
N GLU A 2 -34.72 28.90 37.34
CA GLU A 2 -34.73 28.50 35.95
C GLU A 2 -33.28 28.02 35.71
N ASN A 3 -33.15 26.87 35.08
CA ASN A 3 -31.90 26.38 34.51
C ASN A 3 -31.37 27.41 33.51
N THR A 4 -30.10 27.85 33.58
CA THR A 4 -29.35 28.32 32.38
C THR A 4 -27.82 28.44 32.59
N GLY A 5 -27.08 27.50 32.00
CA GLY A 5 -25.81 27.78 31.28
C GLY A 5 -24.46 27.51 31.98
N PRO A 6 -23.42 27.13 31.22
CA PRO A 6 -23.30 25.86 30.52
C PRO A 6 -22.19 25.03 31.17
N THR A 7 -22.53 24.02 31.98
CA THR A 7 -21.58 22.96 32.36
C THR A 7 -21.41 21.95 31.21
N SER A 8 -21.41 22.42 29.96
CA SER A 8 -21.18 21.61 28.76
C SER A 8 -19.80 21.83 28.14
N ASP A 9 -18.99 22.72 28.70
CA ASP A 9 -17.68 23.10 28.14
C ASP A 9 -16.52 22.17 28.57
N ARG A 10 -16.85 21.02 29.19
CA ARG A 10 -15.88 20.00 29.61
C ARG A 10 -16.23 18.60 29.09
N LEU A 11 -16.96 18.50 27.97
CA LEU A 11 -16.88 17.27 27.20
C LEU A 11 -15.57 17.32 26.44
N ASP A 12 -14.54 16.84 27.14
CA ASP A 12 -13.25 16.42 26.66
C ASP A 12 -13.30 16.12 25.15
N LYS A 13 -12.61 16.96 24.37
CA LYS A 13 -12.09 16.54 23.07
C LYS A 13 -11.12 15.39 23.33
N LYS A 14 -11.64 14.20 23.61
CA LYS A 14 -10.90 12.95 23.45
C LYS A 14 -10.51 12.95 22.00
N HIS A 15 -9.26 13.29 21.71
CA HIS A 15 -8.66 13.01 20.42
C HIS A 15 -8.97 11.54 20.14
N THR A 16 -9.89 11.29 19.21
CA THR A 16 -10.24 9.94 18.74
C THR A 16 -9.08 9.47 17.86
N GLY A 17 -7.91 9.31 18.47
CA GLY A 17 -6.74 8.72 17.84
C GLY A 17 -6.97 7.23 17.68
N LEU A 18 -6.46 6.68 16.58
CA LEU A 18 -6.46 5.24 16.37
C LEU A 18 -5.70 4.56 17.52
N PRO A 19 -6.26 3.50 18.14
CA PRO A 19 -5.58 2.79 19.20
C PRO A 19 -4.30 2.14 18.66
N ARG A 20 -3.17 2.37 19.33
CA ARG A 20 -1.86 1.81 18.95
C ARG A 20 -1.75 0.35 19.39
N VAL A 21 -2.43 -0.53 18.65
CA VAL A 21 -2.52 -1.97 18.95
C VAL A 21 -1.46 -2.81 18.23
N LEU A 22 -0.85 -2.28 17.17
CA LEU A 22 0.16 -2.99 16.38
C LEU A 22 1.55 -2.82 17.01
N GLY A 23 2.16 -3.93 17.41
CA GLY A 23 3.54 -3.99 17.86
C GLY A 23 4.54 -4.11 16.70
N PHE A 24 5.82 -4.16 17.04
CA PHE A 24 6.92 -4.26 16.07
C PHE A 24 6.80 -5.51 15.17
N TRP A 25 6.52 -6.68 15.77
CA TRP A 25 6.40 -7.92 15.03
C TRP A 25 5.15 -7.98 14.16
N ASP A 26 4.04 -7.38 14.61
CA ASP A 26 2.81 -7.29 13.83
C ASP A 26 3.04 -6.48 12.55
N ILE A 27 3.71 -5.33 12.67
CA ILE A 27 4.03 -4.47 11.53
C ILE A 27 4.96 -5.18 10.55
N ILE A 28 6.01 -5.86 11.04
CA ILE A 28 6.91 -6.64 10.18
C ILE A 28 6.13 -7.73 9.43
N GLY A 29 5.27 -8.48 10.13
CA GLY A 29 4.47 -9.54 9.51
C GLY A 29 3.54 -9.01 8.43
N ILE A 30 2.84 -7.90 8.70
CA ILE A 30 1.95 -7.25 7.73
C ILE A 30 2.73 -6.78 6.49
N VAL A 31 3.90 -6.16 6.68
CA VAL A 31 4.72 -5.69 5.56
C VAL A 31 5.26 -6.85 4.73
N ILE A 32 5.79 -7.90 5.36
CA ILE A 32 6.28 -9.10 4.65
C ILE A 32 5.14 -9.76 3.86
N GLY A 33 3.97 -9.93 4.49
CA GLY A 33 2.80 -10.53 3.84
C GLY A 33 2.23 -9.68 2.71
N GLY A 34 2.33 -8.35 2.80
CA GLY A 34 1.91 -7.44 1.74
C GLY A 34 2.88 -7.38 0.55
N VAL A 35 4.18 -7.54 0.79
CA VAL A 35 5.21 -7.48 -0.26
C VAL A 35 5.34 -8.80 -1.01
N ILE A 36 5.25 -9.94 -0.32
CA ILE A 36 5.38 -11.26 -0.95
C ILE A 36 4.04 -11.63 -1.61
N GLY A 37 3.93 -11.38 -2.92
CA GLY A 37 2.79 -11.75 -3.74
C GLY A 37 3.08 -12.86 -4.76
N SER A 38 2.14 -13.06 -5.70
CA SER A 38 2.27 -14.02 -6.80
C SER A 38 3.43 -13.70 -7.78
N GLY A 39 3.93 -12.47 -7.76
CA GLY A 39 5.02 -12.01 -8.63
C GLY A 39 6.29 -12.85 -8.54
N ILE A 40 6.57 -13.51 -7.40
CA ILE A 40 7.73 -14.40 -7.26
C ILE A 40 7.67 -15.64 -8.17
N PHE A 41 6.47 -16.06 -8.60
CA PHE A 41 6.31 -17.21 -9.50
C PHE A 41 6.39 -16.82 -10.98
N LEU A 42 6.06 -15.57 -11.32
CA LEU A 42 6.05 -15.07 -12.70
C LEU A 42 7.39 -14.40 -13.05
N SER A 43 7.87 -13.49 -12.20
CA SER A 43 9.02 -12.62 -12.48
C SER A 43 10.30 -13.39 -12.81
N PRO A 44 10.67 -14.50 -12.14
CA PRO A 44 11.88 -15.25 -12.49
C PRO A 44 11.84 -15.81 -13.91
N SER A 45 10.68 -16.28 -14.36
CA SER A 45 10.49 -16.81 -15.72
C SER A 45 10.67 -15.71 -16.77
N GLU A 46 10.09 -14.53 -16.51
CA GLU A 46 10.23 -13.37 -17.40
C GLU A 46 11.68 -12.87 -17.46
N ILE A 47 12.37 -12.77 -16.33
CA ILE A 47 13.78 -12.35 -16.28
C ILE A 47 14.66 -13.37 -17.01
N ALA A 48 14.44 -14.67 -16.82
CA ALA A 48 15.22 -15.72 -17.46
C ALA A 48 15.10 -15.74 -18.99
N GLN A 49 13.98 -15.27 -19.54
CA GLN A 49 13.79 -15.16 -21.00
C GLN A 49 14.64 -14.03 -21.62
N VAL A 50 14.95 -12.99 -20.84
CA VAL A 50 15.65 -11.80 -21.32
C VAL A 50 17.13 -11.79 -20.92
N VAL A 51 17.48 -12.48 -19.84
CA VAL A 51 18.84 -12.49 -19.27
C VAL A 51 19.52 -13.84 -19.55
N PRO A 52 20.65 -13.86 -20.29
CA PRO A 52 21.28 -15.09 -20.75
C PRO A 52 22.12 -15.83 -19.69
N SER A 53 22.35 -15.22 -18.51
CA SER A 53 23.22 -15.78 -17.46
C SER A 53 22.56 -15.80 -16.09
N PRO A 54 22.66 -16.92 -15.34
CA PRO A 54 22.15 -17.02 -13.97
C PRO A 54 22.73 -15.97 -13.01
N VAL A 55 24.00 -15.58 -13.20
CA VAL A 55 24.66 -14.57 -12.37
C VAL A 55 24.03 -13.19 -12.59
N LEU A 56 23.74 -12.84 -13.84
CA LEU A 56 23.07 -11.59 -14.18
C LEU A 56 21.65 -11.56 -13.64
N MET A 57 20.94 -12.70 -13.65
CA MET A 57 19.59 -12.82 -13.07
C MET A 57 19.59 -12.50 -11.57
N ILE A 58 20.54 -13.06 -10.81
CA ILE A 58 20.70 -12.71 -9.39
C ILE A 58 21.05 -11.22 -9.24
N GLY A 59 21.89 -10.68 -10.13
CA GLY A 59 22.22 -9.25 -10.18
C GLY A 59 20.98 -8.36 -10.31
N VAL A 60 20.03 -8.71 -11.19
CA VAL A 60 18.76 -7.98 -11.34
C VAL A 60 17.97 -7.97 -10.03
N TRP A 61 17.89 -9.10 -9.33
CA TRP A 61 17.21 -9.18 -8.03
C TRP A 61 17.90 -8.34 -6.96
N VAL A 62 19.23 -8.35 -6.90
CA VAL A 62 19.99 -7.53 -5.95
C VAL A 62 19.76 -6.03 -6.22
N VAL A 63 19.84 -5.61 -7.48
CA VAL A 63 19.62 -4.22 -7.88
C VAL A 63 18.17 -3.79 -7.59
N GLY A 64 17.18 -4.62 -7.93
CA GLY A 64 15.78 -4.38 -7.60
C GLY A 64 15.53 -4.27 -6.10
N GLY A 65 16.15 -5.15 -5.31
CA GLY A 65 16.11 -5.10 -3.85
C GLY A 65 16.72 -3.81 -3.29
N LEU A 66 17.82 -3.33 -3.87
CA LEU A 66 18.45 -2.09 -3.44
C LEU A 66 17.58 -0.86 -3.76
N PHE A 67 16.95 -0.81 -4.94
CA PHE A 67 15.98 0.24 -5.27
C PHE A 67 14.78 0.22 -4.32
N SER A 68 14.27 -0.97 -4.00
CA SER A 68 13.18 -1.13 -3.04
C SER A 68 13.59 -0.64 -1.64
N LEU A 69 14.81 -0.95 -1.19
CA LEU A 69 15.33 -0.49 0.09
C LEU A 69 15.41 1.04 0.18
N PHE A 70 15.93 1.71 -0.85
CA PHE A 70 15.99 3.18 -0.87
C PHE A 70 14.60 3.81 -0.86
N GLY A 71 13.64 3.22 -1.59
CA GLY A 71 12.24 3.64 -1.52
C GLY A 71 11.68 3.48 -0.10
N ALA A 72 11.91 2.33 0.55
CA ALA A 72 11.44 2.05 1.89
C ALA A 72 12.00 3.03 2.93
N VAL A 73 13.29 3.36 2.87
CA VAL A 73 13.90 4.36 3.76
C VAL A 73 13.31 5.75 3.53
N SER A 74 13.11 6.14 2.27
CA SER A 74 12.49 7.44 1.92
C SER A 74 11.07 7.54 2.48
N PHE A 75 10.26 6.48 2.36
CA PHE A 75 8.92 6.43 2.95
C PHE A 75 8.95 6.36 4.48
N ALA A 76 9.95 5.71 5.08
CA ALA A 76 10.12 5.69 6.53
C ALA A 76 10.43 7.08 7.09
N GLU A 77 11.26 7.87 6.40
CA GLU A 77 11.55 9.27 6.76
C GLU A 77 10.29 10.13 6.67
N LEU A 78 9.52 10.02 5.58
CA LEU A 78 8.24 10.72 5.44
C LEU A 78 7.22 10.31 6.51
N GLY A 79 7.14 9.02 6.84
CA GLY A 79 6.27 8.50 7.89
C GLY A 79 6.67 8.94 9.29
N ALA A 80 7.97 9.12 9.54
CA ALA A 80 8.47 9.69 10.79
C ALA A 80 8.22 11.21 10.88
N ALA A 81 8.35 11.93 9.77
CA ALA A 81 8.13 13.38 9.70
C ALA A 81 6.65 13.76 9.79
N MET A 82 5.76 12.98 9.20
CA MET A 82 4.31 13.20 9.16
C MET A 82 3.56 11.97 9.72
N PRO A 83 3.47 11.82 11.06
CA PRO A 83 2.86 10.65 11.71
C PRO A 83 1.33 10.74 11.75
N GLU A 84 0.72 11.12 10.62
CA GLU A 84 -0.72 11.25 10.44
C GLU A 84 -1.31 10.02 9.76
N ALA A 85 -2.57 9.69 10.10
CA ALA A 85 -3.29 8.63 9.40
C ALA A 85 -3.68 9.10 7.99
N GLY A 86 -3.15 8.42 6.97
CA GLY A 86 -3.48 8.70 5.56
C GLY A 86 -2.37 8.37 4.55
N GLY A 87 -1.15 8.06 5.02
CA GLY A 87 -0.07 7.52 4.20
C GLY A 87 0.30 8.44 3.03
N ILE A 88 0.52 7.85 1.85
CA ILE A 88 0.98 8.55 0.63
C ILE A 88 0.06 9.72 0.27
N TYR A 89 -1.24 9.62 0.52
CA TYR A 89 -2.18 10.70 0.24
C TYR A 89 -1.83 11.99 1.00
N ILE A 90 -1.45 11.88 2.27
CA ILE A 90 -1.08 13.04 3.10
C ILE A 90 0.24 13.64 2.62
N TYR A 91 1.20 12.80 2.24
CA TYR A 91 2.48 13.27 1.70
C TYR A 91 2.29 14.07 0.41
N LEU A 92 1.43 13.58 -0.49
CA LEU A 92 1.09 14.31 -1.72
C LEU A 92 0.31 15.59 -1.44
N ARG A 93 -0.61 15.55 -0.47
CA ARG A 93 -1.42 16.72 -0.10
C ARG A 93 -0.54 17.84 0.44
N GLU A 94 0.45 17.50 1.26
CA GLU A 94 1.37 18.48 1.84
C GLU A 94 2.34 19.04 0.79
N ALA A 95 2.87 18.18 -0.09
CA ALA A 95 3.84 18.61 -1.11
C ALA A 95 3.22 19.36 -2.30
N TYR A 96 2.01 18.97 -2.72
CA TYR A 96 1.42 19.39 -4.01
C TYR A 96 0.00 19.96 -3.89
N GLY A 97 -0.58 19.96 -2.70
CA GLY A 97 -1.91 20.50 -2.44
C GLY A 97 -3.07 19.50 -2.68
N PRO A 98 -4.30 19.94 -2.38
CA PRO A 98 -5.46 19.05 -2.26
C PRO A 98 -5.96 18.47 -3.59
N LEU A 99 -5.77 19.17 -4.71
CA LEU A 99 -6.24 18.69 -6.01
C LEU A 99 -5.45 17.46 -6.47
N LEU A 100 -4.12 17.50 -6.36
CA LEU A 100 -3.25 16.40 -6.79
C LEU A 100 -3.38 15.18 -5.88
N SER A 101 -3.51 15.39 -4.56
CA SER A 101 -3.81 14.28 -3.65
C SER A 101 -5.18 13.65 -3.94
N PHE A 102 -6.20 14.46 -4.24
CA PHE A 102 -7.53 13.96 -4.61
C PHE A 102 -7.50 13.13 -5.89
N LEU A 103 -6.84 13.63 -6.95
CA LEU A 103 -6.68 12.90 -8.20
C LEU A 103 -5.91 11.59 -7.98
N PHE A 104 -4.87 11.60 -7.17
CA PHE A 104 -4.15 10.38 -6.80
C PHE A 104 -5.07 9.35 -6.13
N GLY A 105 -5.85 9.78 -5.13
CA GLY A 105 -6.83 8.89 -4.47
C GLY A 105 -7.90 8.36 -5.43
N TRP A 106 -8.37 9.21 -6.36
CA TRP A 106 -9.32 8.83 -7.40
C TRP A 106 -8.74 7.78 -8.35
N THR A 107 -7.50 7.97 -8.82
CA THR A 107 -6.79 7.00 -9.65
C THR A 107 -6.52 5.69 -8.91
N LEU A 108 -6.12 5.77 -7.63
CA LEU A 108 -5.86 4.60 -6.81
C LEU A 108 -7.12 3.71 -6.73
N PHE A 109 -8.27 4.30 -6.41
CA PHE A 109 -9.51 3.56 -6.26
C PHE A 109 -10.11 3.08 -7.59
N LEU A 110 -10.22 3.96 -8.59
CA LEU A 110 -10.96 3.67 -9.82
C LEU A 110 -10.14 3.05 -10.93
N VAL A 111 -8.81 3.12 -10.87
CA VAL A 111 -7.95 2.57 -11.93
C VAL A 111 -7.10 1.44 -11.39
N ILE A 112 -6.40 1.66 -10.28
CA ILE A 112 -5.42 0.68 -9.77
C ILE A 112 -6.15 -0.50 -9.13
N ASP A 113 -6.95 -0.24 -8.09
CA ASP A 113 -7.62 -1.31 -7.34
C ASP A 113 -8.68 -2.02 -8.19
N SER A 114 -9.48 -1.25 -8.93
CA SER A 114 -10.47 -1.80 -9.85
C SER A 114 -9.83 -2.62 -10.99
N GLY A 115 -8.72 -2.15 -11.55
CA GLY A 115 -7.99 -2.81 -12.62
C GLY A 115 -7.35 -4.12 -12.17
N ALA A 116 -6.84 -4.16 -10.93
CA ALA A 116 -6.33 -5.38 -10.31
C ALA A 116 -7.44 -6.43 -10.16
N ILE A 117 -8.62 -6.04 -9.64
CA ILE A 117 -9.78 -6.93 -9.50
C ILE A 117 -10.26 -7.42 -10.87
N ALA A 118 -10.34 -6.53 -11.86
CA ALA A 118 -10.75 -6.88 -13.22
C ALA A 118 -9.79 -7.89 -13.86
N THR A 119 -8.47 -7.68 -13.70
CA THR A 119 -7.44 -8.59 -14.21
C THR A 119 -7.57 -9.98 -13.58
N LEU A 120 -7.80 -10.06 -12.26
CA LEU A 120 -8.03 -11.33 -11.57
C LEU A 120 -9.32 -12.01 -12.04
N ALA A 121 -10.42 -11.27 -12.22
CA ALA A 121 -11.68 -11.79 -12.72
C ALA A 121 -11.54 -12.36 -14.15
N VAL A 122 -10.83 -11.64 -15.02
CA VAL A 122 -10.51 -12.09 -16.38
C VAL A 122 -9.64 -13.35 -16.34
N ALA A 123 -8.57 -13.35 -15.53
CA ALA A 123 -7.69 -14.51 -15.41
C ALA A 123 -8.44 -15.76 -14.91
N PHE A 124 -9.34 -15.61 -13.94
CA PHE A 124 -10.21 -16.67 -13.45
C PHE A 124 -11.16 -17.16 -14.54
N SER A 125 -11.79 -16.23 -15.26
CA SER A 125 -12.71 -16.56 -16.35
C SER A 125 -12.04 -17.36 -17.46
N TYR A 126 -10.85 -16.95 -17.90
CA TYR A 126 -10.12 -17.65 -18.97
C TYR A 126 -9.48 -18.97 -18.53
N ASN A 127 -8.93 -19.05 -17.31
CA ASN A 127 -8.14 -20.22 -16.90
C ASN A 127 -8.91 -21.26 -16.08
N MET A 128 -9.93 -20.85 -15.31
CA MET A 128 -10.63 -21.74 -14.39
C MET A 128 -12.03 -22.13 -14.85
N LEU A 129 -12.84 -21.23 -15.43
CA LEU A 129 -14.19 -21.60 -15.91
C LEU A 129 -14.18 -22.78 -16.90
N PRO A 130 -13.26 -22.88 -17.89
CA PRO A 130 -13.22 -24.02 -18.80
C PRO A 130 -12.88 -25.35 -18.11
N ARG A 131 -12.28 -25.32 -16.91
CA ARG A 131 -11.91 -26.53 -16.15
C ARG A 131 -13.07 -27.15 -15.37
N PHE A 132 -14.18 -26.43 -15.21
CA PHE A 132 -15.39 -26.92 -14.51
C PHE A 132 -16.54 -27.27 -15.46
N ALA A 133 -16.40 -26.94 -16.75
CA ALA A 133 -17.40 -27.19 -17.78
C ALA A 133 -17.25 -28.55 -18.50
N TYR A 134 -16.33 -29.40 -18.03
CA TYR A 134 -16.13 -30.80 -18.41
C TYR A 134 -16.11 -31.68 -17.15
#